data_AF-A0A0F9I1C5-F1
#
_entry.id   AF-A0A0F9I1C5-F1
#
_cell.length_a   1.000
_cell.length_b   1.000
_cell.length_c   1.000
_cell.angle_alpha   90.00
_cell.angle_beta   90.00
_cell.angle_gamma   90.00
#
_symmetry.space_group_name_H-M   'P 1'
#
loop_
_entity.id
_entity.type
_entity.pdbx_description
1 polymer ?
#
loop_
_entity_poly.entity_id
_entity_poly.type
_entity_poly.pdbx_seq_one_letter_code
_entity_poly.pdbx_strand_id
1 'polypeptide(L)'
;MSSVKSLIYHKLWYWIQRLNIKKKNLRKGYKKGKNNHKWKGGKFETKKKKFIYCPEHHRASTSGYVLEHILVTEQTLVRPLKYYGNNNPDNEIVHHIDTDSLNNKPDNLYVCKNRQKHRAVHINLSEIATELYKKGLVGFNNKKGEYYIKDGKI
;
A
#
# COMPACT_ATOMS: atom_id res chain seq x y z
N MET A 1 -33.07 -6.78 18.33
CA MET A 1 -32.24 -5.85 19.13
C MET A 1 -32.14 -4.52 18.40
N SER A 2 -32.86 -3.53 18.92
CA SER A 2 -32.90 -2.13 18.50
C SER A 2 -31.52 -1.49 18.62
N SER A 3 -31.08 -0.74 17.58
CA SER A 3 -29.97 0.20 17.71
C SER A 3 -30.49 1.62 17.58
N VAL A 4 -30.56 2.30 18.71
CA VAL A 4 -31.08 3.67 18.96
C VAL A 4 -30.30 4.77 18.21
N LYS A 5 -29.33 4.44 17.34
CA LYS A 5 -28.50 5.43 16.63
C LYS A 5 -29.18 6.10 15.41
N SER A 6 -30.38 5.69 15.02
CA SER A 6 -31.08 6.19 13.82
C SER A 6 -31.95 7.44 14.06
N LEU A 7 -32.56 7.57 15.24
CA LEU A 7 -33.62 8.58 15.46
C LEU A 7 -33.11 10.01 15.71
N ILE A 8 -31.89 10.17 16.24
CA ILE A 8 -31.31 11.50 16.52
C ILE A 8 -30.91 12.21 15.20
N TYR A 9 -30.32 11.46 14.26
CA TYR A 9 -29.92 12.00 12.95
C TYR A 9 -31.14 12.42 12.11
N HIS A 10 -32.24 11.69 12.20
CA HIS A 10 -33.47 11.99 11.46
C HIS A 10 -34.17 13.26 11.95
N LYS A 11 -34.20 13.50 13.28
CA LYS A 11 -34.75 14.74 13.85
C LYS A 11 -33.90 15.97 13.52
N LEU A 12 -32.57 15.84 13.53
CA LEU A 12 -31.67 16.95 13.20
C LEU A 12 -31.82 17.37 11.72
N TRP A 13 -31.96 16.41 10.81
CA TRP A 13 -32.13 16.69 9.38
C TRP A 13 -33.48 17.36 9.05
N TYR A 14 -34.53 16.98 9.78
CA TYR A 14 -35.87 17.60 9.66
C TYR A 14 -35.85 19.10 9.99
N TRP A 15 -35.17 19.50 11.06
CA TRP A 15 -35.08 20.91 11.47
C TRP A 15 -34.18 21.76 10.56
N ILE A 16 -33.11 21.19 9.98
CA ILE A 16 -32.25 21.89 9.02
C ILE A 16 -33.03 22.29 7.75
N GLN A 17 -33.92 21.42 7.27
CA GLN A 17 -34.79 21.69 6.13
C GLN A 17 -35.88 22.71 6.47
N ARG A 18 -36.57 22.53 7.61
CA ARG A 18 -37.66 23.42 8.06
C ARG A 18 -37.22 24.86 8.34
N LEU A 19 -36.02 25.04 8.91
CA LEU A 19 -35.50 26.36 9.30
C LEU A 19 -34.75 27.06 8.15
N ASN A 20 -34.71 26.45 6.96
CA ASN A 20 -34.00 26.95 5.77
C ASN A 20 -32.56 27.40 6.07
N ILE A 21 -31.89 26.70 6.99
CA ILE A 21 -30.52 26.99 7.37
C ILE A 21 -29.65 26.61 6.18
N LYS A 22 -29.19 27.59 5.40
CA LYS A 22 -28.22 27.36 4.32
C LYS A 22 -27.06 26.58 4.92
N LYS A 23 -26.82 25.35 4.45
CA LYS A 23 -25.57 24.63 4.75
C LYS A 23 -24.44 25.55 4.31
N LYS A 24 -23.75 26.16 5.25
CA LYS A 24 -22.47 26.79 4.95
C LYS A 24 -21.60 25.65 4.42
N ASN A 25 -21.14 25.75 3.17
CA ASN A 25 -20.14 24.85 2.63
C ASN A 25 -18.84 25.05 3.44
N LEU A 26 -18.76 24.43 4.62
CA LEU A 26 -17.63 24.56 5.56
C LEU A 26 -16.37 23.87 5.06
N ARG A 27 -16.44 23.13 3.95
CA ARG A 27 -15.25 22.62 3.28
C ARG A 27 -14.85 23.60 2.20
N LYS A 28 -14.08 24.62 2.61
CA LYS A 28 -13.13 25.27 1.69
C LYS A 28 -12.36 24.12 1.04
N GLY A 29 -12.54 23.90 -0.26
CA GLY A 29 -11.95 22.74 -0.93
C GLY A 29 -10.45 22.71 -0.64
N TYR A 30 -9.95 21.62 -0.07
CA TYR A 30 -8.51 21.46 0.10
C TYR A 30 -7.88 21.60 -1.29
N LYS A 31 -7.01 22.61 -1.46
CA LYS A 31 -6.26 22.75 -2.71
C LYS A 31 -5.51 21.44 -2.95
N LYS A 32 -5.68 20.84 -4.14
CA LYS A 32 -5.04 19.57 -4.54
C LYS A 32 -3.89 19.86 -5.50
N GLY A 33 -3.02 18.87 -5.68
CA GLY A 33 -1.93 18.98 -6.65
C GLY A 33 -0.99 20.14 -6.34
N LYS A 34 -0.47 20.76 -7.41
CA LYS A 34 0.42 21.94 -7.35
C LYS A 34 -0.16 23.13 -6.58
N ASN A 35 -1.49 23.20 -6.43
CA ASN A 35 -2.15 24.29 -5.72
C ASN A 35 -2.12 24.10 -4.19
N ASN A 36 -1.73 22.92 -3.69
CA ASN A 36 -1.58 22.66 -2.26
C ASN A 36 -0.23 23.21 -1.74
N HIS A 37 -0.22 23.97 -0.66
CA HIS A 37 1.04 24.45 -0.04
C HIS A 37 1.95 23.31 0.44
N LYS A 38 1.40 22.11 0.69
CA LYS A 38 2.17 20.90 1.04
C LYS A 38 2.70 20.15 -0.18
N TRP A 39 2.51 20.67 -1.40
CA TRP A 39 2.95 20.02 -2.62
C TRP A 39 4.47 20.00 -2.73
N LYS A 40 5.03 18.79 -2.74
CA LYS A 40 6.48 18.54 -2.88
C LYS A 40 6.77 17.88 -4.22
N GLY A 41 6.47 18.59 -5.31
CA GLY A 41 6.70 18.09 -6.67
C GLY A 41 5.85 16.86 -7.05
N GLY A 42 4.78 16.59 -6.32
CA GLY A 42 3.92 15.43 -6.55
C GLY A 42 4.46 14.12 -5.99
N LYS A 43 5.46 14.18 -5.12
CA LYS A 43 5.97 13.01 -4.40
C LYS A 43 5.60 13.11 -2.93
N PHE A 44 5.19 11.99 -2.36
CA PHE A 44 5.13 11.84 -0.91
C PHE A 44 5.40 10.41 -0.51
N GLU A 45 5.82 10.22 0.73
CA GLU A 45 6.06 8.91 1.29
C GLU A 45 5.31 8.74 2.60
N THR A 46 5.03 7.48 2.92
CA THR A 46 4.56 7.00 4.21
C THR A 46 5.63 6.08 4.78
N LYS A 47 5.46 5.60 6.00
CA LYS A 47 6.37 4.62 6.61
C LYS A 47 6.58 3.32 5.81
N LYS A 48 5.72 3.02 4.83
CA LYS A 48 5.73 1.76 4.08
C LYS A 48 5.66 1.91 2.56
N LYS A 49 5.42 3.10 2.03
CA LYS A 49 5.09 3.28 0.60
C LYS A 49 5.48 4.66 0.11
N LYS A 50 6.03 4.72 -1.09
CA LYS A 50 6.31 5.95 -1.84
C LYS A 50 5.28 6.14 -2.96
N PHE A 51 4.83 7.37 -3.14
CA PHE A 51 3.76 7.75 -4.06
C PHE A 51 4.22 8.86 -4.99
N ILE A 52 3.82 8.74 -6.26
CA ILE A 52 4.08 9.72 -7.31
C ILE A 52 2.76 10.16 -7.91
N TYR A 53 2.57 11.46 -8.06
CA TYR A 53 1.41 12.05 -8.70
C TYR A 53 1.49 11.82 -10.20
N CYS A 54 0.58 10.99 -10.70
CA CYS A 54 0.43 10.64 -12.09
C CYS A 54 -1.07 10.40 -12.34
N PRO A 55 -1.88 11.48 -12.47
CA PRO A 55 -3.34 11.39 -12.43
C PRO A 55 -3.93 10.66 -13.65
N GLU A 56 -3.24 10.70 -14.79
CA GLU A 56 -3.65 10.03 -16.02
C GLU A 56 -3.33 8.53 -16.03
N HIS A 57 -2.60 8.04 -15.03
CA HIS A 57 -2.25 6.62 -14.94
C HIS A 57 -3.50 5.78 -14.65
N HIS A 58 -3.71 4.69 -15.37
CA HIS A 58 -4.87 3.81 -15.17
C HIS A 58 -4.99 3.20 -13.75
N ARG A 59 -3.86 3.15 -13.02
CA ARG A 59 -3.78 2.73 -11.60
C ARG A 59 -3.70 3.90 -10.61
N ALA A 60 -3.93 5.13 -11.06
CA ALA A 60 -3.98 6.28 -10.17
C ALA A 60 -5.13 6.11 -9.16
N SER A 61 -4.83 6.41 -7.91
CA SER A 61 -5.86 6.58 -6.88
C SER A 61 -6.79 7.75 -7.23
N THR A 62 -7.94 7.87 -6.54
CA THR A 62 -8.86 9.01 -6.67
C THR A 62 -8.19 10.38 -6.41
N SER A 63 -7.02 10.39 -5.77
CA SER A 63 -6.21 11.58 -5.53
C SER A 63 -5.16 11.85 -6.61
N GLY A 64 -5.08 11.02 -7.66
CA GLY A 64 -4.14 11.13 -8.77
C GLY A 64 -2.75 10.56 -8.50
N TYR A 65 -2.57 9.71 -7.49
CA TYR A 65 -1.27 9.14 -7.13
C TYR A 65 -1.18 7.66 -7.43
N VAL A 66 0.01 7.23 -7.85
CA VAL A 66 0.40 5.84 -8.11
C VAL A 66 1.55 5.47 -7.17
N LEU A 67 1.72 4.18 -6.86
CA LEU A 67 2.87 3.70 -6.10
C LEU A 67 4.13 3.77 -6.97
N GLU A 68 5.22 4.28 -6.40
CA GLU A 68 6.48 4.48 -7.14
C GLU A 68 7.01 3.17 -7.74
N HIS A 69 6.98 2.05 -7.00
CA HIS A 69 7.45 0.75 -7.51
C HIS A 69 6.67 0.28 -8.75
N ILE A 70 5.41 0.67 -8.93
CA ILE A 70 4.64 0.34 -10.13
C ILE A 70 5.26 1.06 -11.32
N LEU A 71 5.46 2.36 -11.21
CA LEU A 71 6.01 3.19 -12.28
C LEU A 71 7.44 2.76 -12.65
N VAL A 72 8.29 2.49 -11.65
CA VAL A 72 9.66 2.01 -11.87
C VAL A 72 9.65 0.64 -12.57
N THR A 73 8.77 -0.28 -12.16
CA THR A 73 8.65 -1.60 -12.77
C THR A 73 8.19 -1.49 -14.22
N GLU A 74 7.16 -0.71 -14.51
CA GLU A 74 6.61 -0.55 -15.85
C GLU A 74 7.61 0.13 -16.80
N GLN A 75 8.37 1.11 -16.30
CA GLN A 75 9.48 1.72 -17.05
C GLN A 75 10.56 0.68 -17.38
N THR A 76 10.90 -0.21 -16.43
CA THR A 76 11.91 -1.26 -16.62
C THR A 76 11.44 -2.33 -17.61
N LEU A 77 10.16 -2.70 -17.55
CA LEU A 77 9.56 -3.68 -18.48
C LEU A 77 9.26 -3.11 -19.86
N VAL A 78 9.25 -1.78 -20.02
CA VAL A 78 8.81 -1.07 -21.22
C VAL A 78 7.37 -1.45 -21.63
N ARG A 79 6.53 -1.76 -20.63
CA ARG A 79 5.09 -2.03 -20.78
C ARG A 79 4.36 -1.84 -19.45
N PRO A 80 3.04 -1.57 -19.47
CA PRO A 80 2.25 -1.57 -18.25
C PRO A 80 2.21 -2.98 -17.62
N LEU A 81 2.05 -3.02 -16.29
CA LEU A 81 1.76 -4.25 -15.57
C LEU A 81 0.34 -4.70 -15.90
N LYS A 82 0.14 -6.00 -16.06
CA LYS A 82 -1.20 -6.56 -16.28
C LYS A 82 -2.06 -6.26 -15.06
N TYR A 83 -3.11 -5.47 -15.27
CA TYR A 83 -4.01 -5.02 -14.24
C TYR A 83 -5.46 -5.01 -14.74
N TYR A 84 -6.26 -5.90 -14.18
CA TYR A 84 -7.65 -6.16 -14.55
C TYR A 84 -8.64 -5.62 -13.51
N GLY A 85 -8.19 -4.72 -12.64
CA GLY A 85 -9.00 -4.10 -11.59
C GLY A 85 -8.61 -4.53 -10.18
N ASN A 86 -9.23 -3.88 -9.18
CA ASN A 86 -8.93 -4.13 -7.78
C ASN A 86 -9.25 -5.58 -7.38
N ASN A 87 -8.36 -6.19 -6.60
CA ASN A 87 -8.50 -7.56 -6.09
C ASN A 87 -8.58 -8.67 -7.16
N ASN A 88 -8.35 -8.38 -8.43
CA ASN A 88 -8.28 -9.42 -9.45
C ASN A 88 -7.06 -10.34 -9.19
N PRO A 89 -7.25 -11.68 -9.12
CA PRO A 89 -6.19 -12.61 -8.79
C PRO A 89 -5.08 -12.67 -9.84
N ASP A 90 -5.38 -12.36 -11.11
CA ASP A 90 -4.47 -12.45 -12.27
C ASP A 90 -3.68 -11.16 -12.53
N ASN A 91 -3.83 -10.17 -11.65
CA ASN A 91 -2.98 -8.98 -11.69
C ASN A 91 -1.51 -9.37 -11.46
N GLU A 92 -0.62 -8.81 -12.27
CA GLU A 92 0.81 -8.84 -11.95
C GLU A 92 1.08 -8.02 -10.67
N ILE A 93 1.88 -8.59 -9.76
CA ILE A 93 2.19 -7.97 -8.46
C ILE A 93 3.70 -7.78 -8.36
N VAL A 94 4.12 -6.58 -7.98
CA VAL A 94 5.52 -6.28 -7.69
C VAL A 94 5.86 -6.77 -6.29
N HIS A 95 6.94 -7.55 -6.19
CA HIS A 95 7.52 -8.07 -4.96
C HIS A 95 8.86 -7.37 -4.69
N HIS A 96 9.06 -6.88 -3.47
CA HIS A 96 10.34 -6.34 -3.00
C HIS A 96 11.22 -7.47 -2.48
N ILE A 97 12.35 -7.72 -3.13
CA ILE A 97 13.23 -8.88 -2.87
C ILE A 97 13.83 -8.80 -1.46
N ASP A 98 14.32 -7.63 -1.06
CA ASP A 98 14.88 -7.39 0.28
C ASP A 98 13.80 -7.20 1.37
N THR A 99 12.53 -7.32 1.03
CA THR A 99 11.36 -7.07 1.90
C THR A 99 11.20 -5.62 2.38
N ASP A 100 12.04 -4.68 1.94
CA ASP A 100 11.89 -3.26 2.20
C ASP A 100 11.01 -2.59 1.12
N SER A 101 9.77 -2.32 1.51
CA SER A 101 8.77 -1.62 0.70
C SER A 101 9.15 -0.19 0.25
N LEU A 102 10.20 0.41 0.82
CA LEU A 102 10.72 1.72 0.43
C LEU A 102 11.90 1.63 -0.56
N ASN A 103 12.51 0.46 -0.74
CA ASN A 103 13.59 0.22 -1.70
C ASN A 103 13.02 -0.12 -3.09
N ASN A 104 12.77 0.92 -3.89
CA ASN A 104 12.18 0.79 -5.22
C ASN A 104 13.23 0.77 -6.35
N LYS A 105 14.47 0.33 -6.09
CA LYS A 105 15.47 0.16 -7.15
C LYS A 105 15.04 -0.97 -8.10
N PRO A 106 15.24 -0.84 -9.43
CA PRO A 106 14.77 -1.86 -10.39
C PRO A 106 15.26 -3.28 -10.11
N ASP A 107 16.51 -3.43 -9.64
CA ASP A 107 17.13 -4.71 -9.28
C ASP A 107 16.53 -5.37 -8.03
N ASN A 108 15.83 -4.59 -7.19
CA ASN A 108 15.15 -5.07 -5.99
C ASN A 108 13.66 -5.42 -6.24
N LEU A 109 13.15 -5.19 -7.45
CA LEU A 109 11.74 -5.39 -7.79
C LEU A 109 11.56 -6.61 -8.68
N TYR A 110 10.77 -7.58 -8.21
CA TYR A 110 10.44 -8.79 -8.96
C TYR A 110 8.95 -8.82 -9.33
N VAL A 111 8.63 -9.12 -10.59
CA VAL A 111 7.24 -9.17 -11.06
C VAL A 111 6.68 -10.59 -10.92
N CYS A 112 5.73 -10.74 -10.01
CA CYS A 112 4.97 -11.97 -9.86
C CYS A 112 3.81 -12.00 -10.86
N LYS A 113 3.66 -13.13 -11.56
CA LYS A 113 2.58 -13.36 -12.55
C LYS A 113 1.18 -13.07 -11.99
N ASN A 114 0.96 -13.42 -10.72
CA ASN A 114 -0.34 -13.30 -10.06
C ASN A 114 -0.18 -13.29 -8.53
N ARG A 115 -1.30 -13.11 -7.81
CA ARG A 115 -1.31 -13.09 -6.32
C ARG A 115 -0.81 -14.38 -5.68
N GLN A 116 -1.11 -15.52 -6.30
CA GLN A 116 -0.68 -16.83 -5.81
C GLN A 116 0.84 -16.96 -5.85
N LYS A 117 1.48 -16.58 -6.97
CA LYS A 117 2.94 -16.59 -7.09
C LYS A 117 3.61 -15.64 -6.09
N HIS A 118 3.05 -14.43 -5.89
CA HIS A 118 3.57 -13.50 -4.88
C HIS A 118 3.54 -14.10 -3.48
N ARG A 119 2.45 -14.77 -3.11
CA ARG A 119 2.36 -15.52 -1.84
C ARG A 119 3.39 -16.65 -1.76
N ALA A 120 3.54 -17.40 -2.85
CA ALA A 120 4.50 -18.51 -2.92
C ALA A 120 5.96 -18.04 -2.71
N VAL A 121 6.33 -16.85 -3.20
CA VAL A 121 7.67 -16.28 -2.95
C VAL A 121 7.90 -16.01 -1.46
N HIS A 122 6.91 -15.45 -0.74
CA HIS A 122 7.02 -15.27 0.72
C HIS A 122 7.06 -16.59 1.50
N ILE A 123 6.34 -17.61 1.03
CA ILE A 123 6.41 -18.95 1.63
C ILE A 123 7.82 -19.51 1.43
N ASN A 124 8.37 -19.40 0.23
CA ASN A 124 9.72 -19.88 -0.07
C ASN A 124 10.79 -19.20 0.80
N LEU A 125 10.68 -17.89 1.05
CA LEU A 125 11.59 -17.21 1.99
C LEU A 125 11.48 -17.77 3.42
N SER A 126 10.25 -18.06 3.88
CA SER A 126 10.02 -18.67 5.20
C SER A 126 10.58 -20.09 5.29
N GLU A 127 10.49 -20.87 4.21
CA GLU A 127 11.07 -22.22 4.12
C GLU A 127 12.59 -22.16 4.23
N ILE A 128 13.24 -21.24 3.48
CA ILE A 128 14.69 -21.03 3.58
C ILE A 128 15.08 -20.64 5.01
N ALA A 129 14.37 -19.71 5.64
CA ALA A 129 14.63 -19.33 7.03
C ALA A 129 14.52 -20.53 8.00
N THR A 130 13.54 -21.40 7.76
CA THR A 130 13.36 -22.66 8.52
C THR A 130 14.54 -23.61 8.33
N GLU A 131 15.03 -23.75 7.11
CA GLU A 131 16.21 -24.58 6.81
C GLU A 131 17.49 -24.02 7.46
N LEU A 132 17.67 -22.69 7.44
CA LEU A 132 18.78 -22.03 8.15
C LEU A 132 18.71 -22.27 9.67
N TYR A 133 17.51 -22.28 10.24
CA TYR A 133 17.30 -22.65 11.64
C TYR A 133 17.67 -24.11 11.92
N LYS A 134 17.21 -25.06 11.09
CA LYS A 134 17.56 -26.48 11.22
C LYS A 134 19.06 -26.74 11.11
N LYS A 135 19.75 -26.01 10.22
CA LYS A 135 21.22 -26.05 10.08
C LYS A 135 21.96 -25.38 11.24
N GLY A 136 21.24 -24.71 12.15
CA GLY A 136 21.81 -24.02 13.29
C GLY A 136 22.55 -22.73 12.91
N LEU A 137 22.23 -22.12 11.77
CA LEU A 137 22.71 -20.80 11.35
C LEU A 137 21.85 -19.68 11.95
N VAL A 138 20.58 -19.97 12.19
CA VAL A 138 19.62 -19.11 12.87
C VAL A 138 19.21 -19.75 14.19
N GLY A 139 19.09 -18.95 15.24
CA GLY A 139 18.51 -19.33 16.53
C GLY A 139 17.20 -18.61 16.81
N PHE A 140 16.47 -19.08 17.82
CA PHE A 140 15.24 -18.43 18.30
C PHE A 140 15.35 -18.16 19.80
N ASN A 141 15.03 -16.94 20.21
CA ASN A 141 15.00 -16.53 21.61
C ASN A 141 13.59 -16.68 22.17
N ASN A 142 13.34 -17.74 22.94
CA ASN A 142 12.01 -18.00 23.54
C ASN A 142 11.52 -16.93 24.51
N LYS A 143 12.42 -16.11 25.11
CA LYS A 143 12.00 -15.04 26.03
C LYS A 143 11.52 -13.80 25.28
N LYS A 144 12.11 -13.51 24.12
CA LYS A 144 11.77 -12.31 23.31
C LYS A 144 10.80 -12.61 22.16
N GLY A 145 10.71 -13.87 21.72
CA GLY A 145 9.94 -14.25 20.54
C GLY A 145 10.60 -13.85 19.22
N GLU A 146 11.93 -13.80 19.19
CA GLU A 146 12.71 -13.23 18.07
C GLU A 146 13.74 -14.24 17.53
N TYR A 147 13.90 -14.26 16.21
CA TYR A 147 15.01 -14.97 15.56
C TYR A 147 16.29 -14.13 15.58
N TYR A 148 17.45 -14.79 15.63
CA TYR A 148 18.75 -14.15 15.55
C TYR A 148 19.74 -14.99 14.74
N ILE A 149 20.73 -14.35 14.14
CA ILE A 149 21.82 -15.01 13.43
C ILE A 149 22.82 -15.54 14.45
N LYS A 150 23.28 -16.78 14.30
CA LYS A 150 24.37 -17.32 15.14
C LYS A 150 25.72 -16.96 14.52
N ASP A 151 26.50 -16.17 15.24
CA ASP A 151 27.84 -15.74 14.79
C ASP A 151 28.77 -16.94 14.56
N GLY A 152 29.54 -16.91 13.47
CA GLY A 152 30.61 -17.88 13.17
C GLY A 152 30.27 -19.02 12.21
N LYS A 153 29.14 -19.00 11.49
CA LYS A 153 28.78 -20.02 10.50
C LYS A 153 28.21 -19.49 9.16
N ILE A 154 28.39 -18.20 8.88
CA ILE A 154 28.06 -17.61 7.56
C ILE A 154 29.35 -17.27 6.85
#